data_AF-X0XXT7-F1
#
_entry.id   AF-X0XXT7-F1
#
_cell.length_a   1.000
_cell.length_b   1.000
_cell.length_c   1.000
_cell.angle_alpha   90.00
_cell.angle_beta   90.00
_cell.angle_gamma   90.00
#
_symmetry.space_group_name_H-M   'P 1'
#
loop_
_entity.id
_entity.type
_entity.pdbx_description
1 polymer ?
#
loop_
_entity_poly.entity_id
_entity_poly.type
_entity_poly.pdbx_seq_one_letter_code
_entity_poly.pdbx_strand_id
1 'polypeptide(L)'
;MIPVTANSSDYRPLIGVSMGDPLGIGPEVTLKALGNADLRGRARFVIFGLHEVMELTADQLEINPFWWREPHEHGPRVSSGVLLADFDELQCAIPGADPGPDDLAGEASFRFVNEAVRHLRAGAIDALVTAPICKESWRRAKRRYAGHTDLLAQRFEARRVTMMFVAGPLRVALASAHVPLFELRNRFTIGLVHQPI
;
A
#
# COMPACT_ATOMS: atom_id res chain seq x y z
N MET A 1 -0.82 -9.63 21.68
CA MET A 1 -2.09 -10.14 22.21
C MET A 1 -3.20 -9.46 21.45
N ILE A 2 -3.84 -10.17 20.53
CA ILE A 2 -5.08 -9.69 19.89
C ILE A 2 -6.19 -9.97 20.90
N PRO A 3 -6.98 -8.98 21.35
CA PRO A 3 -8.11 -9.28 22.22
C PRO A 3 -9.18 -9.97 21.38
N VAL A 4 -9.22 -11.30 21.50
CA VAL A 4 -10.31 -12.14 21.00
C VAL A 4 -11.47 -11.97 21.98
N THR A 5 -12.26 -10.91 21.83
CA THR A 5 -13.61 -10.80 22.43
C THR A 5 -14.39 -9.65 21.78
N ALA A 6 -14.80 -9.86 20.54
CA ALA A 6 -16.00 -9.24 19.99
C ALA A 6 -16.70 -10.30 19.12
N ASN A 7 -18.01 -10.44 19.27
CA ASN A 7 -18.81 -11.32 18.41
C ASN A 7 -18.46 -11.03 16.94
N SER A 8 -18.05 -12.07 16.21
CA SER A 8 -17.35 -11.97 14.92
C SER A 8 -18.20 -11.48 13.74
N SER A 9 -19.43 -11.01 13.95
CA SER A 9 -20.35 -10.59 12.89
C SER A 9 -20.28 -9.09 12.55
N ASP A 10 -19.86 -8.23 13.49
CA ASP A 10 -19.91 -6.77 13.31
C ASP A 10 -18.52 -6.12 13.21
N TYR A 11 -17.44 -6.91 13.31
CA TYR A 11 -16.09 -6.40 13.19
C TYR A 11 -15.78 -5.98 11.75
N ARG A 12 -15.57 -4.68 11.53
CA ARG A 12 -15.08 -4.14 10.26
C ARG A 12 -13.62 -3.73 10.40
N PRO A 13 -12.66 -4.45 9.79
CA PRO A 13 -11.26 -4.10 9.88
C PRO A 13 -11.01 -2.69 9.30
N LEU A 14 -10.08 -1.97 9.90
CA LEU A 14 -9.55 -0.72 9.34
C LEU A 14 -8.31 -1.03 8.51
N ILE A 15 -8.43 -0.87 7.19
CA ILE A 15 -7.40 -1.19 6.21
C ILE A 15 -6.75 0.11 5.74
N GLY A 16 -5.44 0.22 5.90
CA GLY A 16 -4.66 1.29 5.28
C GLY A 16 -4.34 0.97 3.83
N VAL A 17 -4.49 1.95 2.95
CA VAL A 17 -4.11 1.89 1.55
C VAL A 17 -3.05 2.96 1.30
N SER A 18 -1.81 2.59 1.00
CA SER A 18 -0.85 3.59 0.49
C SER A 18 -1.12 3.82 -0.98
N MET A 19 -1.34 5.08 -1.40
CA MET A 19 -1.67 5.47 -2.77
C MET A 19 -0.65 5.01 -3.83
N GLY A 20 0.59 4.75 -3.42
CA GLY A 20 1.67 4.40 -4.33
C GLY A 20 2.26 5.65 -4.98
N ASP A 21 2.83 5.50 -6.17
CA ASP A 21 3.37 6.62 -6.95
C ASP A 21 2.21 7.50 -7.48
N PRO A 22 2.17 8.80 -7.13
CA PRO A 22 1.15 9.74 -7.63
C PRO A 22 1.05 9.81 -9.15
N LEU A 23 2.16 9.63 -9.87
CA LEU A 23 2.20 9.66 -11.34
C LEU A 23 1.93 8.29 -11.97
N GLY A 24 1.70 7.27 -11.15
CA GLY A 24 1.34 5.93 -11.59
C GLY A 24 -0.19 5.69 -11.59
N ILE A 25 -0.57 4.43 -11.80
CA ILE A 25 -1.98 4.00 -11.81
C ILE A 25 -2.58 3.79 -10.40
N GLY A 26 -1.80 4.02 -9.35
CA GLY A 26 -2.20 3.73 -7.97
C GLY A 26 -3.49 4.45 -7.53
N PRO A 27 -3.64 5.76 -7.77
CA PRO A 27 -4.87 6.50 -7.53
C PRO A 27 -6.08 5.89 -8.27
N GLU A 28 -5.95 5.62 -9.57
CA GLU A 28 -7.03 5.08 -10.41
C GLU A 28 -7.52 3.73 -9.89
N VAL A 29 -6.60 2.80 -9.65
CA VAL A 29 -6.92 1.45 -9.17
C VAL A 29 -7.57 1.51 -7.79
N THR A 30 -7.09 2.39 -6.92
CA THR A 30 -7.64 2.58 -5.57
C THR A 30 -9.08 3.09 -5.64
N LEU A 31 -9.35 4.10 -6.46
CA LEU A 31 -10.69 4.66 -6.65
C LEU A 31 -11.66 3.63 -7.24
N LYS A 32 -11.25 2.91 -8.29
CA LYS A 32 -12.08 1.86 -8.91
C LYS A 32 -12.40 0.73 -7.92
N ALA A 33 -11.43 0.31 -7.12
CA ALA A 33 -11.63 -0.74 -6.12
C ALA A 33 -12.60 -0.29 -5.01
N LEU A 34 -12.37 0.89 -4.43
CA LEU A 34 -13.18 1.42 -3.33
C LEU A 34 -14.53 2.02 -3.77
N GLY A 35 -14.72 2.24 -5.07
CA GLY A 35 -16.01 2.58 -5.67
C GLY A 35 -17.06 1.48 -5.43
N ASN A 36 -16.63 0.22 -5.20
CA ASN A 36 -17.52 -0.87 -4.84
C ASN A 36 -18.07 -0.68 -3.41
N ALA A 37 -19.38 -0.40 -3.30
CA ALA A 37 -20.07 -0.19 -2.04
C ALA A 37 -20.06 -1.43 -1.12
N ASP A 38 -20.10 -2.65 -1.68
CA ASP A 38 -20.05 -3.89 -0.89
C ASP A 38 -18.69 -4.03 -0.19
N LEU A 39 -17.60 -3.63 -0.86
CA LEU A 39 -16.26 -3.64 -0.27
C LEU A 39 -16.18 -2.64 0.90
N ARG A 40 -16.71 -1.42 0.71
CA ARG A 40 -16.83 -0.39 1.77
C ARG A 40 -17.78 -0.79 2.90
N GLY A 41 -18.71 -1.71 2.66
CA GLY A 41 -19.56 -2.30 3.68
C GLY A 41 -18.81 -3.28 4.60
N ARG A 42 -17.82 -4.00 4.06
CA ARG A 42 -17.08 -5.07 4.76
C ARG A 42 -15.89 -4.57 5.58
N ALA A 43 -15.35 -3.40 5.25
CA ALA A 43 -14.18 -2.83 5.92
C ALA A 43 -14.24 -1.30 5.93
N ARG A 44 -13.42 -0.70 6.78
CA ARG A 44 -13.16 0.74 6.82
C ARG A 44 -11.81 0.99 6.18
N PHE A 45 -11.66 2.09 5.47
CA PHE A 45 -10.44 2.37 4.73
C PHE A 45 -9.85 3.72 5.10
N VAL A 46 -8.52 3.76 5.20
CA VAL A 46 -7.76 5.02 5.20
C VAL A 46 -6.78 4.97 4.04
N ILE A 47 -6.85 5.94 3.15
CA ILE A 47 -5.92 6.12 2.05
C ILE A 47 -4.87 7.12 2.52
N PHE A 48 -3.59 6.76 2.42
CA PHE A 48 -2.46 7.66 2.66
C PHE A 48 -1.99 8.17 1.29
N GLY A 49 -2.14 9.46 1.03
CA GLY A 49 -1.79 10.05 -0.27
C GLY A 49 -2.19 11.51 -0.41
N LEU A 50 -2.27 12.00 -1.65
CA LEU A 50 -2.58 13.39 -1.97
C LEU A 50 -4.03 13.57 -2.41
N HIS A 51 -4.72 14.52 -1.79
CA HIS A 51 -6.09 14.86 -2.17
C HIS A 51 -6.23 15.32 -3.61
N GLU A 52 -5.37 16.24 -4.05
CA GLU A 52 -5.41 16.81 -5.40
C GLU A 52 -5.29 15.73 -6.48
N VAL A 53 -4.45 14.72 -6.24
CA VAL A 53 -4.25 13.58 -7.16
C VAL A 53 -5.48 12.69 -7.19
N MET A 54 -6.11 12.41 -6.04
CA MET A 54 -7.33 11.60 -5.97
C MET A 54 -8.53 12.32 -6.60
N GLU A 55 -8.66 13.61 -6.37
CA GLU A 55 -9.73 14.44 -6.92
C GLU A 55 -9.63 14.51 -8.45
N LEU A 56 -8.46 14.85 -8.98
CA LEU A 56 -8.23 14.85 -10.43
C LEU A 56 -8.49 13.47 -11.06
N THR A 57 -8.03 12.40 -10.42
CA THR A 57 -8.25 11.04 -10.93
C THR A 57 -9.73 10.66 -10.88
N ALA A 58 -10.46 11.09 -9.84
CA ALA A 58 -11.89 10.84 -9.74
C ALA A 58 -12.68 11.59 -10.82
N ASP A 59 -12.32 12.83 -11.10
CA ASP A 59 -12.89 13.63 -12.20
C ASP A 59 -12.66 12.95 -13.56
N GLN A 60 -11.44 12.50 -13.82
CA GLN A 60 -11.09 11.78 -15.06
C GLN A 60 -11.86 10.45 -15.24
N LEU A 61 -12.26 9.83 -14.13
CA LEU A 61 -13.02 8.58 -14.10
C LEU A 61 -14.53 8.78 -13.99
N GLU A 62 -15.01 10.02 -13.90
CA GLU A 62 -16.41 10.37 -13.62
C GLU A 62 -16.94 9.70 -12.34
N ILE A 63 -16.08 9.56 -11.33
CA ILE A 63 -16.41 8.98 -10.02
C ILE A 63 -16.71 10.11 -9.04
N ASN A 64 -17.92 10.14 -8.49
CA ASN A 64 -18.23 11.03 -7.38
C ASN A 64 -17.36 10.70 -6.15
N PRO A 65 -16.66 11.68 -5.56
CA PRO A 65 -15.88 11.46 -4.34
C PRO A 65 -16.70 10.84 -3.21
N PHE A 66 -16.15 9.79 -2.60
CA PHE A 66 -16.81 9.02 -1.53
C PHE A 66 -15.97 8.95 -0.24
N TRP A 67 -14.95 9.80 -0.14
CA TRP A 67 -14.02 9.84 0.99
C TRP A 67 -14.13 11.18 1.74
N TRP A 68 -13.82 11.13 3.04
CA TRP A 68 -13.56 12.32 3.83
C TRP A 68 -12.08 12.69 3.74
N ARG A 69 -11.76 13.98 3.87
CA ARG A 69 -10.38 14.47 3.86
C ARG A 69 -10.00 14.92 5.27
N GLU A 70 -8.86 14.46 5.76
CA GLU A 70 -8.22 14.94 6.98
C GLU A 70 -6.71 15.06 6.75
N PRO A 71 -6.03 16.02 7.39
CA PRO A 71 -4.58 16.02 7.48
C PRO A 71 -4.05 14.68 7.99
N HIS A 72 -2.97 14.18 7.37
CA HIS A 72 -2.41 12.87 7.73
C HIS A 72 -1.97 12.77 9.22
N GLU A 73 -1.62 13.91 9.82
CA GLU A 73 -1.19 14.01 11.23
C GLU A 73 -2.27 13.62 12.25
N HIS A 74 -3.56 13.75 11.91
CA HIS A 74 -4.67 13.41 12.81
C HIS A 74 -4.84 11.90 13.04
N GLY A 75 -4.17 11.08 12.22
CA GLY A 75 -4.23 9.63 12.26
C GLY A 75 -5.57 9.05 11.77
N PRO A 76 -5.65 7.72 11.62
CA PRO A 76 -6.73 7.07 10.90
C PRO A 76 -7.96 6.82 11.79
N ARG A 77 -8.70 7.88 12.14
CA ARG A 77 -9.94 7.76 12.92
C ARG A 77 -11.13 7.62 11.98
N VAL A 78 -11.46 6.38 11.61
CA VAL A 78 -12.57 6.09 10.69
C VAL A 78 -13.66 5.31 11.40
N SER A 79 -14.85 5.91 11.52
CA SER A 79 -16.06 5.24 12.03
C SER A 79 -16.75 4.41 10.95
N SER A 80 -16.76 4.89 9.71
CA SER A 80 -17.30 4.20 8.53
C SER A 80 -16.78 4.79 7.22
N GLY A 81 -16.75 3.99 6.16
CA GLY A 81 -16.43 4.46 4.81
C GLY A 81 -14.92 4.60 4.57
N VAL A 82 -14.54 5.69 3.91
CA VAL A 82 -13.17 5.95 3.44
C VAL A 82 -12.71 7.30 3.95
N LEU A 83 -11.52 7.33 4.55
CA LEU A 83 -10.79 8.55 4.89
C LEU A 83 -9.59 8.67 3.96
N LEU A 84 -9.31 9.86 3.48
CA LEU A 84 -8.05 10.23 2.86
C LEU A 84 -7.23 11.03 3.87
N ALA A 85 -6.15 10.41 4.36
CA ALA A 85 -5.11 11.04 5.15
C ALA A 85 -4.18 11.80 4.19
N ASP A 86 -4.40 13.10 4.12
CA ASP A 86 -3.83 13.99 3.11
C ASP A 86 -2.47 14.54 3.52
N PHE A 87 -1.55 14.55 2.57
CA PHE A 87 -0.19 15.08 2.70
C PHE A 87 -0.08 16.39 1.92
N ASP A 88 -0.92 17.37 2.27
CA ASP A 88 -1.04 18.66 1.57
C ASP A 88 0.23 19.51 1.64
N GLU A 89 1.16 19.19 2.55
CA GLU A 89 2.47 19.82 2.62
C GLU A 89 3.44 19.38 1.51
N LEU A 90 3.11 18.32 0.77
CA LEU A 90 3.93 17.80 -0.31
C LEU A 90 3.57 18.44 -1.64
N GLN A 91 4.57 19.04 -2.27
CA GLN A 91 4.48 19.44 -3.67
C GLN A 91 4.76 18.23 -4.56
N CYS A 92 3.80 17.84 -5.39
CA CYS A 92 3.97 16.79 -6.37
C CYS A 92 3.46 17.27 -7.73
N ALA A 93 4.10 16.80 -8.80
CA ALA A 93 3.57 17.00 -10.14
C ALA A 93 2.17 16.37 -10.25
N ILE A 94 1.30 17.06 -10.99
CA ILE A 94 -0.06 16.61 -11.25
C ILE A 94 0.01 15.48 -12.30
N PRO A 95 -0.72 14.37 -12.12
CA PRO A 95 -0.83 13.31 -13.12
C PRO A 95 -1.18 13.88 -14.50
N GLY A 96 -0.37 13.57 -15.51
CA GLY A 96 -0.51 14.08 -16.89
C GLY A 96 0.57 15.08 -17.32
N ALA A 97 1.37 15.60 -16.38
CA ALA A 97 2.65 16.23 -16.71
C ALA A 97 3.69 15.13 -16.99
N ASP A 98 4.31 15.20 -18.18
CA ASP A 98 5.34 14.31 -18.75
C ASP A 98 5.52 12.91 -18.07
N PRO A 99 4.99 11.82 -18.66
CA PRO A 99 5.01 10.51 -18.04
C PRO A 99 6.44 10.02 -17.80
N GLY A 100 6.79 9.78 -16.54
CA GLY A 100 8.09 9.21 -16.20
C GLY A 100 8.39 9.19 -14.72
N PRO A 101 9.55 8.62 -14.33
CA PRO A 101 10.02 8.65 -12.96
C PRO A 101 10.34 10.07 -12.49
N ASP A 102 9.91 10.41 -11.27
CA ASP A 102 9.99 11.76 -10.72
C ASP A 102 10.46 11.69 -9.25
N ASP A 103 11.29 12.64 -8.82
CA ASP A 103 11.84 12.64 -7.46
C ASP A 103 10.83 13.08 -6.41
N LEU A 104 9.95 14.04 -6.70
CA LEU A 104 8.88 14.46 -5.79
C LEU A 104 7.83 13.35 -5.61
N ALA A 105 7.41 12.70 -6.70
CA ALA A 105 6.51 11.56 -6.65
C ALA A 105 7.13 10.36 -5.90
N GLY A 106 8.45 10.16 -6.07
CA GLY A 106 9.23 9.18 -5.32
C GLY A 106 9.25 9.45 -3.83
N GLU A 107 9.44 10.70 -3.43
CA GLU A 107 9.41 11.12 -2.03
C GLU A 107 8.00 10.95 -1.44
N ALA A 108 6.99 11.41 -2.16
CA ALA A 108 5.60 11.37 -1.73
C ALA A 108 5.14 9.93 -1.49
N SER A 109 5.30 9.04 -2.48
CA SER A 109 4.95 7.63 -2.35
C SER A 109 5.68 6.92 -1.21
N PHE A 110 6.94 7.28 -0.96
CA PHE A 110 7.71 6.77 0.17
C PHE A 110 7.15 7.26 1.52
N ARG A 111 6.75 8.52 1.64
CA ARG A 111 6.12 9.05 2.86
C ARG A 111 4.78 8.38 3.14
N PHE A 112 3.93 8.18 2.14
CA PHE A 112 2.63 7.52 2.31
C PHE A 112 2.76 6.12 2.90
N VAL A 113 3.64 5.29 2.32
CA VAL A 113 3.82 3.92 2.80
C VAL A 113 4.48 3.88 4.18
N ASN A 114 5.43 4.77 4.48
CA ASN A 114 6.04 4.81 5.81
C ASN A 114 5.04 5.20 6.89
N GLU A 115 4.15 6.15 6.59
CA GLU A 115 3.13 6.57 7.53
C GLU A 115 2.09 5.47 7.76
N ALA A 116 1.67 4.79 6.68
CA ALA A 116 0.80 3.63 6.78
C ALA A 116 1.46 2.51 7.62
N VAL A 117 2.77 2.26 7.44
CA VAL A 117 3.53 1.31 8.24
C VAL A 117 3.64 1.73 9.71
N ARG A 118 3.81 3.03 9.99
CA ARG A 118 3.81 3.56 11.36
C ARG A 118 2.49 3.24 12.06
N HIS A 119 1.37 3.49 11.38
CA HIS A 119 0.04 3.16 11.90
C HIS A 119 -0.20 1.66 12.04
N LEU A 120 0.30 0.84 11.10
CA LEU A 120 0.19 -0.62 11.20
C LEU A 120 1.00 -1.15 12.39
N ARG A 121 2.24 -0.67 12.61
CA ARG A 121 3.06 -1.04 13.78
C ARG A 121 2.42 -0.64 15.10
N ALA A 122 1.74 0.50 15.12
CA ALA A 122 1.02 0.99 16.30
C ALA A 122 -0.31 0.26 16.56
N GLY A 123 -0.75 -0.63 15.65
CA GLY A 123 -2.07 -1.27 15.73
C GLY A 123 -3.24 -0.31 15.46
N ALA A 124 -2.98 0.85 14.85
CA ALA A 124 -4.00 1.82 14.48
C ALA A 124 -4.74 1.45 13.19
N ILE A 125 -4.14 0.58 12.37
CA ILE A 125 -4.79 -0.10 11.25
C ILE A 125 -4.50 -1.60 11.35
N ASP A 126 -5.42 -2.43 10.85
CA ASP A 126 -5.36 -3.89 10.95
C ASP A 126 -4.56 -4.53 9.82
N ALA A 127 -4.55 -3.89 8.66
CA ALA A 127 -3.87 -4.37 7.47
C ALA A 127 -3.41 -3.19 6.60
N LEU A 128 -2.38 -3.46 5.79
CA LEU A 128 -1.87 -2.53 4.78
C LEU A 128 -2.02 -3.14 3.38
N VAL A 129 -2.62 -2.37 2.48
CA VAL A 129 -2.67 -2.62 1.04
C VAL A 129 -1.80 -1.56 0.37
N THR A 130 -0.85 -1.99 -0.47
CA THR A 130 0.06 -1.06 -1.15
C THR A 130 -0.28 -0.98 -2.63
N ALA A 131 -0.66 0.20 -3.12
CA ALA A 131 -0.70 0.46 -4.55
C ALA A 131 0.73 0.53 -5.13
N PRO A 132 0.90 0.38 -6.46
CA PRO A 132 2.23 0.29 -7.08
C PRO A 132 3.09 1.55 -6.88
N ILE A 133 4.40 1.36 -6.76
CA ILE A 133 5.41 2.44 -6.71
C ILE A 133 6.32 2.38 -7.94
N CYS A 134 6.98 3.49 -8.26
CA CYS A 134 8.09 3.51 -9.21
C CYS A 134 9.44 3.44 -8.47
N LYS A 135 10.17 2.33 -8.64
CA LYS A 135 11.49 2.14 -8.01
C LYS A 135 12.52 3.17 -8.49
N GLU A 136 12.40 3.63 -9.73
CA GLU A 136 13.26 4.69 -10.25
C GLU A 136 12.96 6.04 -9.59
N SER A 137 11.68 6.38 -9.38
CA SER A 137 11.27 7.57 -8.60
C SER A 137 11.86 7.52 -7.18
N TRP A 138 11.77 6.37 -6.50
CA TRP A 138 12.40 6.19 -5.19
C TRP A 138 13.93 6.40 -5.22
N ARG A 139 14.62 5.88 -6.24
CA ARG A 139 16.06 6.11 -6.41
C ARG A 139 16.38 7.60 -6.61
N ARG A 140 15.61 8.31 -7.43
CA ARG A 140 15.76 9.75 -7.67
C ARG A 140 15.52 10.57 -6.39
N ALA A 141 14.52 10.17 -5.59
CA ALA A 141 14.27 10.67 -4.23
C ALA A 141 15.32 10.23 -3.18
N LYS A 142 16.43 9.60 -3.61
CA LYS A 142 17.52 9.10 -2.76
C LYS A 142 17.06 8.09 -1.71
N ARG A 143 15.97 7.36 -1.97
CA ARG A 143 15.45 6.27 -1.14
C ARG A 143 16.05 4.94 -1.60
N ARG A 144 16.85 4.30 -0.73
CA ARG A 144 17.61 3.07 -1.03
C ARG A 144 16.84 1.80 -0.66
N TYR A 145 15.66 1.62 -1.24
CA TYR A 145 14.86 0.40 -1.06
C TYR A 145 14.61 -0.28 -2.39
N ALA A 146 14.68 -1.61 -2.42
CA ALA A 146 14.39 -2.38 -3.64
C ALA A 146 12.89 -2.39 -3.98
N GLY A 147 12.03 -2.09 -3.01
CA GLY A 147 10.58 -2.00 -3.13
C GLY A 147 9.87 -2.26 -1.80
N HIS A 148 8.56 -2.53 -1.85
CA HIS A 148 7.73 -2.74 -0.66
C HIS A 148 8.23 -3.87 0.25
N THR A 149 8.58 -5.04 -0.28
CA THR A 149 9.01 -6.19 0.53
C THR A 149 10.23 -5.86 1.37
N ASP A 150 11.22 -5.20 0.77
CA ASP A 150 12.47 -4.78 1.43
C ASP A 150 12.19 -3.72 2.50
N LEU A 151 11.41 -2.69 2.16
CA LEU A 151 10.97 -1.67 3.11
C LEU A 151 10.23 -2.26 4.31
N LEU A 152 9.23 -3.10 4.06
CA LEU A 152 8.41 -3.71 5.10
C LEU A 152 9.24 -4.65 5.98
N ALA A 153 10.11 -5.48 5.38
CA ALA A 153 10.98 -6.37 6.15
C ALA A 153 11.86 -5.57 7.13
N GLN A 154 12.48 -4.48 6.66
CA GLN A 154 13.30 -3.63 7.52
C GLN A 154 12.46 -2.92 8.60
N ARG A 155 11.30 -2.36 8.23
CA ARG A 155 10.45 -1.61 9.17
C ARG A 155 9.80 -2.48 10.24
N PHE A 156 9.54 -3.76 9.96
CA PHE A 156 9.01 -4.70 10.93
C PHE A 156 10.08 -5.57 11.61
N GLU A 157 11.37 -5.31 11.32
CA GLU A 157 12.50 -6.11 11.81
C GLU A 157 12.28 -7.62 11.52
N ALA A 158 11.61 -7.90 10.40
CA ALA A 158 11.20 -9.23 10.03
C ALA A 158 12.42 -9.99 9.53
N ARG A 159 12.83 -11.01 10.29
CA ARG A 159 13.94 -11.89 9.89
C ARG A 159 13.64 -12.72 8.64
N ARG A 160 12.36 -12.94 8.35
CA ARG A 160 11.86 -13.79 7.27
C ARG A 160 10.58 -13.21 6.71
N VAL A 161 10.46 -13.19 5.39
CA VAL A 161 9.26 -12.74 4.68
C VAL A 161 8.97 -13.73 3.57
N THR A 162 7.71 -14.07 3.32
CA THR A 162 7.37 -15.01 2.25
C THR A 162 6.36 -14.36 1.32
N MET A 163 6.67 -14.38 0.02
CA MET A 163 5.74 -13.95 -1.01
C MET A 163 4.75 -15.07 -1.30
N MET A 164 3.47 -14.73 -1.33
CA MET A 164 2.39 -15.65 -1.67
C MET A 164 1.40 -14.98 -2.62
N PHE A 165 0.97 -15.72 -3.65
CA PHE A 165 -0.15 -15.36 -4.51
C PHE A 165 -1.41 -16.09 -4.08
N VAL A 166 -2.54 -15.40 -4.08
CA VAL A 166 -3.85 -15.94 -3.74
C VAL A 166 -4.85 -15.58 -4.84
N ALA A 167 -5.50 -16.58 -5.42
CA ALA A 167 -6.53 -16.43 -6.45
C ALA A 167 -7.64 -17.46 -6.24
N GLY A 168 -8.74 -17.04 -5.61
CA GLY A 168 -9.84 -17.94 -5.24
C GLY A 168 -9.35 -19.10 -4.35
N PRO A 169 -9.52 -20.37 -4.76
CA PRO A 169 -9.03 -21.51 -3.99
C PRO A 169 -7.50 -21.72 -4.11
N LEU A 170 -6.84 -21.10 -5.09
CA LEU A 170 -5.41 -21.31 -5.35
C LEU A 170 -4.56 -20.41 -4.43
N ARG A 171 -3.60 -21.03 -3.73
CA ARG A 171 -2.61 -20.36 -2.88
C ARG A 171 -1.22 -20.87 -3.24
N VAL A 172 -0.32 -19.99 -3.65
CA VAL A 172 1.04 -20.35 -4.10
C VAL A 172 2.05 -19.49 -3.34
N ALA A 173 2.81 -20.11 -2.44
CA ALA A 173 3.96 -19.49 -1.80
C ALA A 173 5.23 -19.75 -2.61
N LEU A 174 6.09 -18.74 -2.73
CA LEU A 174 7.33 -18.86 -3.48
C LEU A 174 8.49 -19.24 -2.56
N ALA A 175 9.15 -20.36 -2.86
CA ALA A 175 10.39 -20.74 -2.19
C ALA A 175 11.57 -19.82 -2.55
N SER A 176 11.56 -19.27 -3.77
CA SER A 176 12.54 -18.29 -4.25
C SER A 176 11.84 -17.24 -5.11
N ALA A 177 12.32 -15.99 -5.07
CA ALA A 177 11.84 -14.91 -5.93
C ALA A 177 13.01 -14.13 -6.55
N HIS A 178 12.84 -13.66 -7.80
CA HIS A 178 13.79 -12.79 -8.51
C HIS A 178 15.25 -13.32 -8.61
N VAL A 179 15.44 -14.63 -8.74
CA VAL A 179 16.76 -15.25 -8.99
C VAL A 179 16.86 -15.64 -10.47
N PRO A 180 18.00 -15.42 -11.15
CA PRO A 180 18.21 -15.94 -12.50
C PRO A 180 17.97 -17.45 -12.55
N LEU A 181 17.25 -17.93 -13.56
CA LEU A 181 16.78 -19.31 -13.62
C LEU A 181 17.92 -20.33 -13.47
N PHE A 182 19.06 -20.11 -14.14
CA PHE A 182 20.21 -21.01 -14.07
C PHE A 182 20.98 -20.96 -12.75
N GLU A 183 20.81 -19.91 -11.95
CA GLU A 183 21.38 -19.81 -10.60
C GLU A 183 20.53 -20.53 -9.55
N LEU A 184 19.27 -20.85 -9.86
CA LEU A 184 18.35 -21.48 -8.92
C LEU A 184 18.90 -22.81 -8.40
N ARG A 185 19.50 -23.63 -9.28
CA ARG A 185 20.08 -24.94 -8.90
C ARG A 185 21.15 -24.85 -7.81
N ASN A 186 21.84 -23.71 -7.72
CA ASN A 186 22.90 -23.48 -6.74
C ASN A 186 22.36 -22.99 -5.38
N ARG A 187 21.10 -22.50 -5.35
CA ARG A 187 20.48 -21.88 -4.17
C ARG A 187 19.32 -22.70 -3.60
N PHE A 188 18.71 -23.57 -4.40
CA PHE A 188 17.54 -24.33 -4.02
C PHE A 188 17.92 -25.52 -3.14
N THR A 189 17.78 -25.35 -1.83
CA THR A 189 18.09 -26.36 -0.80
C THR A 189 16.84 -26.77 -0.04
N ILE A 190 16.88 -27.88 0.70
CA ILE A 190 15.81 -28.29 1.61
C ILE A 190 15.49 -27.17 2.62
N GLY A 191 16.52 -26.47 3.10
CA GLY A 191 16.36 -25.34 4.01
C GLY A 191 15.49 -24.22 3.41
N LEU A 192 15.68 -23.91 2.13
CA LEU A 192 14.91 -22.89 1.41
C LEU A 192 13.42 -23.28 1.27
N VAL A 193 13.08 -24.57 1.22
CA VAL A 193 11.68 -25.01 1.16
C VAL A 193 10.96 -24.78 2.50
N HIS A 194 11.64 -25.05 3.61
CA HIS A 194 11.08 -24.85 4.96
C HIS A 194 11.17 -23.39 5.44
N GLN A 195 12.09 -22.63 4.87
CA GLN A 195 12.32 -21.22 5.17
C GLN A 195 12.37 -20.45 3.84
N PRO A 196 11.21 -20.31 3.18
CA PRO A 196 11.13 -19.67 1.88
C PRO A 196 11.37 -18.16 1.99
N ILE A 197 12.30 -17.70 1.15
CA ILE A 197 12.88 -16.35 1.08
C ILE A 197 13.62 -15.90 2.36
#